data_AF-A0A354BFC8-F1
#
_entry.id   AF-A0A354BFC8-F1
#
_cell.length_a   1.000
_cell.length_b   1.000
_cell.length_c   1.000
_cell.angle_alpha   90.00
_cell.angle_beta   90.00
_cell.angle_gamma   90.00
#
_symmetry.space_group_name_H-M   'P 1'
#
loop_
_entity.id
_entity.type
_entity.pdbx_description
1 polymer ?
#
loop_
_entity_poly.entity_id
_entity_poly.type
_entity_poly.pdbx_seq_one_letter_code
_entity_poly.pdbx_strand_id
1 'polypeptide(L)' 'MSKGYDHRAIETKWQQYWAQHATFRVADGSSKPKFYCLDMFPYPSGSGLHVGHLEGYTATDIVSRYKR' A
#
# COMPACT_ATOMS: atom_id res chain seq x y z
N MET A 1 -34.19 1.03 3.80
CA MET A 1 -33.08 1.67 3.05
C MET A 1 -31.84 0.81 3.25
N SER A 2 -31.23 0.28 2.20
CA SER A 2 -29.97 -0.46 2.37
C SER A 2 -28.90 0.51 2.85
N LYS A 3 -28.16 0.14 3.89
CA LYS A 3 -26.91 0.83 4.22
C LYS A 3 -25.96 0.60 3.06
N GLY A 4 -25.60 1.65 2.34
CA GLY A 4 -24.56 1.59 1.30
C GLY A 4 -23.21 1.19 1.89
N TYR A 5 -22.30 0.76 1.01
CA TYR A 5 -20.92 0.44 1.39
C TYR A 5 -20.20 1.70 1.91
N ASP A 6 -19.82 1.69 3.19
CA ASP A 6 -19.05 2.77 3.82
C ASP A 6 -17.55 2.51 3.64
N HIS A 7 -17.03 2.94 2.50
CA HIS A 7 -15.62 2.76 2.15
C HIS A 7 -14.68 3.50 3.11
N ARG A 8 -15.08 4.67 3.63
CA ARG A 8 -14.24 5.51 4.51
C ARG A 8 -13.98 4.82 5.85
N ALA A 9 -15.03 4.24 6.45
CA ALA A 9 -14.89 3.49 7.69
C ALA A 9 -13.99 2.25 7.52
N ILE A 10 -14.14 1.55 6.39
CA ILE A 10 -13.38 0.33 6.09
C ILE A 10 -11.91 0.63 5.81
N GLU A 11 -11.63 1.64 4.97
CA GLU A 11 -10.27 2.08 4.65
C GLU A 11 -9.52 2.51 5.92
N THR A 12 -10.16 3.34 6.76
CA THR A 12 -9.57 3.82 8.02
C THR A 12 -9.24 2.66 8.97
N LYS A 13 -10.17 1.71 9.14
CA LYS A 13 -9.98 0.53 9.99
C LYS A 13 -8.75 -0.29 9.57
N TRP A 14 -8.62 -0.58 8.28
CA TRP A 14 -7.54 -1.44 7.79
C TRP A 14 -6.18 -0.73 7.78
N GLN A 15 -6.13 0.56 7.45
CA GLN A 15 -4.90 1.35 7.56
C GLN A 15 -4.36 1.36 8.99
N GLN A 16 -5.25 1.56 9.98
CA GLN A 16 -4.87 1.50 11.41
C GLN A 16 -4.38 0.11 11.82
N TYR A 17 -5.09 -0.94 11.40
CA TYR A 17 -4.69 -2.32 11.69
C TYR A 17 -3.29 -2.62 11.15
N TRP A 18 -3.00 -2.28 9.88
CA TRP A 18 -1.70 -2.55 9.27
C TRP A 18 -0.55 -1.80 9.94
N ALA A 19 -0.80 -0.55 10.37
CA ALA A 19 0.17 0.25 11.09
C ALA A 19 0.48 -0.35 12.47
N GLN A 20 -0.55 -0.71 13.25
CA GLN A 20 -0.40 -1.29 14.59
C GLN A 20 0.32 -2.64 14.57
N HIS A 21 0.09 -3.46 13.54
CA HIS A 21 0.66 -4.81 13.43
C HIS A 21 1.94 -4.84 12.58
N ALA A 22 2.43 -3.68 12.13
CA ALA A 22 3.58 -3.57 11.22
C ALA A 22 3.48 -4.55 10.03
N THR A 23 2.29 -4.72 9.44
CA THR A 23 1.99 -5.79 8.45
C THR A 23 2.91 -5.79 7.24
N PHE A 24 3.46 -4.64 6.87
CA PHE A 24 4.34 -4.49 5.72
C PHE A 24 5.83 -4.51 6.06
N ARG A 25 6.20 -4.66 7.34
CA ARG A 25 7.59 -4.81 7.77
C ARG A 25 8.17 -6.10 7.20
N VAL A 26 9.34 -5.98 6.58
CA VAL A 26 10.12 -7.13 6.12
C VAL A 26 10.84 -7.76 7.31
N ALA A 27 10.76 -9.08 7.44
CA ALA A 27 11.49 -9.84 8.45
C ALA A 27 12.69 -10.54 7.79
N ASP A 28 13.83 -10.53 8.49
CA ASP A 28 14.96 -11.36 8.14
C ASP A 28 14.60 -12.84 8.37
N GLY A 29 15.01 -13.72 7.44
CA GLY A 29 14.78 -15.16 7.57
C GLY A 29 13.43 -15.68 7.05
N SER A 30 12.72 -14.91 6.21
CA SER A 30 11.56 -15.46 5.47
C SER A 30 11.97 -16.67 4.62
N SER A 31 11.15 -17.72 4.64
CA SER A 31 11.33 -18.90 3.77
C SER A 31 10.93 -18.64 2.32
N LYS A 32 10.26 -17.50 2.04
CA LYS A 32 9.90 -17.09 0.68
C LYS A 32 11.11 -16.49 -0.04
N PRO A 33 11.22 -16.65 -1.38
CA PRO A 33 12.25 -16.00 -2.18
C PRO A 33 12.22 -14.47 -2.00
N LYS A 34 13.40 -13.85 -1.90
CA LYS A 34 13.53 -12.40 -1.79
C LYS A 34 13.00 -11.73 -3.06
N PHE A 35 12.25 -10.65 -2.89
CA PHE A 35 11.75 -9.83 -3.98
C PHE A 35 11.81 -8.35 -3.59
N TYR A 36 12.39 -7.52 -4.46
CA TYR A 36 12.45 -6.07 -4.27
C TYR A 36 11.67 -5.40 -5.40
N CYS A 37 10.52 -4.83 -5.04
CA CYS A 37 9.73 -3.94 -5.89
C CYS A 37 10.04 -2.49 -5.51
N LEU A 38 10.35 -1.64 -6.49
CA LEU A 38 10.76 -0.26 -6.25
C LEU A 38 9.99 0.70 -7.14
N ASP A 39 9.40 1.70 -6.51
CA ASP A 39 8.86 2.87 -7.17
C ASP A 39 9.93 3.94 -7.36
N MET A 40 9.81 4.71 -8.45
CA MET A 40 10.49 5.99 -8.54
C MET A 40 9.88 6.94 -7.52
N PHE A 41 10.65 7.30 -6.49
CA PHE A 41 10.19 8.19 -5.43
C PHE A 41 9.86 9.58 -6.00
N PRO A 42 8.79 10.22 -5.52
CA PRO A 42 8.33 11.49 -6.08
C PRO A 42 9.18 12.66 -5.60
N TYR A 43 9.26 13.71 -6.42
CA TYR A 43 9.79 15.01 -5.98
C TYR A 43 8.73 15.80 -5.21
N PRO A 44 9.07 16.47 -4.09
CA PRO A 44 8.13 17.29 -3.31
C PRO A 44 7.93 18.68 -3.96
N SER A 45 7.52 18.72 -5.22
CA SER A 45 7.49 19.94 -6.05
C SER A 45 6.10 20.55 -6.23
N GLY A 46 5.15 20.23 -5.37
CA GLY A 46 3.77 20.72 -5.42
C GLY A 46 3.03 20.49 -4.11
N SER A 47 1.73 20.79 -4.07
CA SER A 47 0.90 20.61 -2.87
C SER A 47 0.61 19.14 -2.53
N GLY A 48 0.87 18.21 -3.45
CA GLY A 48 0.64 16.78 -3.24
C GLY A 48 0.74 15.96 -4.52
N LEU A 49 0.34 14.69 -4.43
CA LEU A 49 0.28 13.77 -5.56
C LEU A 49 -0.96 14.04 -6.42
N HIS A 50 -0.80 13.94 -7.73
CA HIS A 50 -1.92 13.80 -8.68
C HIS A 50 -2.19 12.32 -9.01
N VAL A 51 -3.35 12.03 -9.62
CA VAL A 51 -3.79 10.66 -9.96
C VAL A 51 -2.80 9.85 -10.80
N GLY A 52 -1.98 10.49 -11.64
CA GLY A 52 -0.91 9.81 -12.39
C GLY A 52 0.17 9.13 -11.53
N HIS A 53 0.46 9.63 -10.32
CA HIS A 53 1.41 8.94 -9.42
C HIS A 53 0.87 7.57 -8.97
N LEU A 54 -0.46 7.43 -8.91
CA LEU A 54 -1.11 6.22 -8.43
C LEU A 54 -0.94 5.05 -9.42
N GLU A 55 -0.72 5.32 -10.70
CA GLU A 55 -0.59 4.28 -11.71
C GLU A 55 0.59 3.35 -11.41
N GLY A 56 1.80 3.93 -11.32
CA GLY A 56 3.01 3.17 -10.97
C GLY A 56 2.92 2.54 -9.59
N TYR A 57 2.51 3.33 -8.58
CA TYR A 57 2.54 2.90 -7.18
C TYR A 57 1.50 1.80 -6.88
N THR A 58 0.36 1.80 -7.58
CA THR A 58 -0.62 0.72 -7.44
C THR A 58 -0.14 -0.55 -8.12
N ALA A 59 0.49 -0.45 -9.29
CA ALA A 59 1.03 -1.62 -9.99
C ALA A 59 2.11 -2.33 -9.15
N THR A 60 3.03 -1.58 -8.57
CA THR A 60 4.08 -2.12 -7.70
C THR A 60 3.53 -2.62 -6.37
N ASP A 61 2.51 -1.99 -5.77
CA ASP A 61 1.84 -2.49 -4.56
C ASP A 61 1.11 -3.82 -4.80
N ILE A 62 0.44 -3.99 -5.95
CA ILE A 62 -0.19 -5.26 -6.34
C ILE A 62 0.86 -6.38 -6.38
N VAL A 63 1.97 -6.16 -7.09
CA VAL A 63 3.04 -7.17 -7.22
C VAL A 63 3.69 -7.44 -5.85
N SER A 64 3.93 -6.41 -5.05
CA SER A 64 4.52 -6.53 -3.71
C SER A 64 3.63 -7.34 -2.77
N ARG A 65 2.30 -7.15 -2.82
CA ARG A 65 1.33 -7.94 -2.04
C ARG A 65 1.27 -9.39 -2.50
N TYR A 66 1.33 -9.62 -3.81
CA TYR A 66 1.35 -10.97 -4.37
C TYR A 66 2.62 -11.76 -3.97
N LYS A 67 3.77 -11.09 -3.88
CA LYS A 67 5.07 -11.72 -3.55
C LYS A 67 5.31 -11.90 -2.04
N ARG A 68 4.57 -11.20 -1.19
CA ARG A 68 4.68 -11.28 0.29
C ARG A 68 4.16 -12.61 0.81
#